data_AF-A0A8H2WST0-F1
#
_entry.id   AF-A0A8H2WST0-F1
#
_cell.length_a   1.000
_cell.length_b   1.000
_cell.length_c   1.000
_cell.angle_alpha   90.00
_cell.angle_beta   90.00
_cell.angle_gamma   90.00
#
_symmetry.space_group_name_H-M   'P 1'
#
loop_
_entity.id
_entity.type
_entity.pdbx_description
1 polymer ?
#
loop_
_entity_poly.entity_id
_entity_poly.type
_entity_poly.pdbx_seq_one_letter_code
_entity_poly.pdbx_strand_id
1 'polypeptide(L)'
;NLVGPQMWQEKYKPRNRVPWAVITTCYVLCPLTLLTLRFFLAHENNKRDAGRKEGDTGDAYIEQVLEDGTRIERSIDKAFLDLTDIQNREFRYVL
;
A
#
# COMPACT_ATOMS: atom_id res chain seq x y z
N ASN A 1 -8.55 -11.43 -26.31
CA ASN A 1 -7.65 -10.32 -26.72
C ASN A 1 -8.47 -9.30 -27.49
N LEU A 2 -8.88 -8.20 -26.86
CA LEU A 2 -9.78 -7.20 -27.47
C LEU A 2 -9.03 -6.17 -28.34
N VAL A 3 -7.78 -5.86 -27.99
CA VAL A 3 -7.05 -4.69 -28.52
C VAL A 3 -6.12 -5.07 -29.69
N GLY A 4 -5.75 -6.34 -29.83
CA GLY A 4 -4.87 -6.83 -30.90
C GLY A 4 -5.29 -6.38 -32.31
N PRO A 5 -6.52 -6.65 -32.76
CA PRO A 5 -6.99 -6.23 -34.09
C PRO A 5 -7.06 -4.70 -34.28
N GLN A 6 -7.25 -3.94 -33.19
CA GLN A 6 -7.37 -2.47 -33.23
C GLN A 6 -6.02 -1.77 -33.40
N MET A 7 -4.94 -2.39 -32.92
CA MET A 7 -3.59 -1.83 -33.05
C MET A 7 -3.05 -2.01 -34.48
N TRP A 8 -3.25 -3.17 -35.11
CA TRP A 8 -2.59 -3.52 -36.37
C TRP A 8 -3.43 -3.22 -37.62
N GLN A 9 -3.84 -1.96 -37.78
CA GLN A 9 -4.59 -1.50 -38.95
C GLN A 9 -3.69 -1.20 -40.16
N GLU A 10 -4.21 -1.42 -41.37
CA GLU A 10 -3.55 -1.13 -42.65
C GLU A 10 -2.98 0.29 -42.71
N LYS A 11 -3.72 1.28 -42.16
CA LYS A 11 -3.32 2.69 -42.13
C LYS A 11 -2.02 2.98 -41.37
N TYR A 12 -1.54 2.06 -40.54
CA TYR A 12 -0.30 2.20 -39.79
C TYR A 12 0.91 1.55 -40.48
N LYS A 13 0.69 0.79 -41.57
CA LYS A 13 1.76 0.20 -42.39
C LYS A 13 2.52 1.27 -43.18
N PRO A 14 3.78 1.02 -43.60
CA PRO A 14 4.57 -0.20 -43.36
C PRO A 14 5.31 -0.21 -42.02
N ARG A 15 5.42 0.96 -41.35
CA ARG A 15 6.30 1.10 -40.17
C ARG A 15 5.64 0.73 -38.85
N ASN A 16 4.31 0.77 -38.76
CA ASN A 16 3.53 0.43 -37.56
C ASN A 16 3.95 1.22 -36.31
N ARG A 17 4.28 2.51 -36.45
CA ARG A 17 4.78 3.34 -35.34
C ARG A 17 3.81 3.41 -34.16
N VAL A 18 2.51 3.44 -34.44
CA VAL A 18 1.44 3.54 -33.42
C VAL A 18 1.38 2.30 -32.52
N PRO A 19 1.27 1.06 -33.05
CA PRO A 19 1.42 -0.16 -32.25
C PRO A 19 2.67 -0.19 -31.38
N TRP A 20 3.84 0.13 -31.98
CA TRP A 20 5.10 0.14 -31.27
C TRP A 20 5.12 1.16 -30.12
N ALA A 21 4.54 2.35 -30.33
CA ALA A 21 4.41 3.36 -29.29
C ALA A 21 3.53 2.87 -28.13
N VAL A 22 2.36 2.27 -28.42
CA VAL A 22 1.47 1.73 -27.38
C VAL A 22 2.16 0.66 -26.56
N ILE A 23 2.81 -0.30 -27.21
CA ILE A 23 3.56 -1.38 -26.56
C ILE A 23 4.65 -0.78 -25.66
N THR A 24 5.44 0.16 -26.20
CA THR A 24 6.51 0.82 -25.44
C THR A 24 5.96 1.55 -24.22
N THR A 25 4.85 2.27 -24.37
CA THR A 25 4.19 2.95 -23.26
C THR A 25 3.76 1.98 -22.18
N CYS A 26 3.14 0.84 -22.52
CA CYS A 26 2.79 -0.18 -21.53
C CYS A 26 4.04 -0.73 -20.81
N TYR A 27 5.10 -1.03 -21.55
CA TYR A 27 6.36 -1.51 -20.96
C TYR A 27 7.07 -0.48 -20.08
N VAL A 28 6.83 0.81 -20.31
CA VAL A 28 7.37 1.89 -19.47
C VAL A 28 6.47 2.14 -18.26
N LEU A 29 5.14 2.10 -18.42
CA LEU A 29 4.20 2.31 -17.33
C LEU A 29 4.31 1.24 -16.25
N CYS A 30 4.47 -0.04 -16.60
CA CYS A 30 4.62 -1.12 -15.62
C CYS A 30 5.75 -0.87 -14.58
N PRO A 31 7.03 -0.69 -14.99
CA PRO A 31 8.10 -0.40 -14.04
C PRO A 31 7.92 0.96 -13.36
N LEU A 32 7.36 1.98 -14.03
CA LEU A 32 7.06 3.26 -13.39
C LEU A 32 6.06 3.11 -12.24
N THR A 33 4.99 2.32 -12.43
CA THR A 33 4.02 2.03 -11.38
C THR A 33 4.68 1.30 -10.21
N LEU A 34 5.53 0.31 -10.49
CA LEU A 34 6.27 -0.41 -9.44
C LEU A 34 7.23 0.50 -8.67
N LEU A 35 7.98 1.36 -9.36
CA LEU A 35 8.89 2.32 -8.73
C LEU A 35 8.13 3.36 -7.90
N THR A 36 6.99 3.84 -8.41
CA THR A 36 6.12 4.78 -7.68
C THR A 36 5.59 4.14 -6.41
N LEU A 37 5.10 2.90 -6.49
CA LEU A 37 4.64 2.16 -5.32
C LEU A 37 5.79 1.95 -4.33
N ARG A 38 6.97 1.52 -4.80
CA ARG A 38 8.15 1.35 -3.95
C ARG A 38 8.52 2.63 -3.20
N PHE A 39 8.52 3.77 -3.91
CA PHE A 39 8.81 5.06 -3.30
C PHE A 39 7.75 5.46 -2.26
N PHE A 40 6.48 5.27 -2.59
CA PHE A 40 5.37 5.57 -1.69
C PHE A 40 5.45 4.75 -0.39
N LEU A 41 5.66 3.43 -0.50
CA LEU A 41 5.79 2.54 0.65
C LEU A 41 7.02 2.88 1.50
N ALA A 42 8.15 3.22 0.88
CA ALA A 42 9.35 3.66 1.60
C ALA A 42 9.15 4.99 2.33
N HIS A 43 8.45 5.94 1.69
CA HIS A 43 8.13 7.22 2.31
C HIS A 43 7.22 7.05 3.53
N GLU A 44 6.18 6.23 3.40
CA GLU A 44 5.24 5.91 4.49
C GLU A 44 5.92 5.19 5.66
N ASN A 45 6.86 4.29 5.36
CA ASN A 45 7.72 3.66 6.36
C ASN A 45 8.62 4.70 7.08
N ASN A 46 9.30 5.58 6.35
CA ASN A 46 10.16 6.62 6.92
C ASN A 46 9.37 7.62 7.80
N LYS A 47 8.14 7.97 7.39
CA LYS A 47 7.25 8.84 8.16
C LYS A 47 6.84 8.20 9.49
N ARG A 48 6.61 6.89 9.51
CA ARG A 48 6.36 6.14 10.75
C ARG A 48 7.59 6.11 11.65
N ASP A 49 8.78 5.89 11.08
CA ASP A 49 10.05 5.87 11.83
C ASP A 49 10.33 7.22 12.50
N ALA A 50 10.07 8.33 11.81
CA ALA A 50 10.23 9.68 12.37
C ALA A 50 9.23 10.01 13.50
N GLY A 51 8.07 9.36 13.52
CA GLY A 51 7.03 9.54 14.53
C GLY A 51 7.16 8.62 15.74
N ARG A 52 8.08 7.65 15.71
CA ARG A 52 8.28 6.68 16.79
C ARG A 52 9.03 7.35 17.94
N LYS A 53 8.31 7.77 18.97
CA LYS A 53 8.92 8.21 20.24
C LYS A 53 9.51 6.97 20.94
N GLU A 54 10.71 7.11 21.49
CA GLU A 54 11.30 6.08 22.35
C GLU A 54 10.32 5.76 23.50
N GLY A 55 9.80 4.52 23.53
CA GLY A 55 8.92 4.04 24.60
C GLY A 55 7.45 3.80 24.25
N ASP A 56 7.01 3.98 23.00
CA ASP A 56 5.66 3.55 22.57
C ASP A 56 5.64 2.02 22.39
N THR A 57 5.51 1.29 23.51
CA THR A 57 5.15 -0.12 23.50
C THR A 57 3.74 -0.16 22.93
N GLY A 58 3.55 -0.79 21.77
CA GLY A 58 2.33 -0.73 21.00
C GLY A 58 1.10 -1.40 21.63
N ASP A 59 0.88 -1.26 22.92
CA ASP A 59 -0.22 -1.85 23.66
C ASP A 59 -1.42 -0.91 23.61
N ALA A 60 -2.52 -1.41 23.06
CA ALA A 60 -3.79 -0.73 23.15
C ALA A 60 -4.50 -1.18 24.43
N TYR A 61 -4.75 -0.24 25.33
CA TYR A 61 -5.45 -0.48 26.58
C TYR A 61 -6.95 -0.27 26.37
N ILE A 62 -7.77 -1.30 26.62
CA ILE A 62 -9.23 -1.17 26.67
C ILE A 62 -9.65 -1.23 28.14
N GLU A 63 -10.40 -0.23 28.60
CA GLU A 63 -11.07 -0.26 29.91
C GLU A 63 -12.26 -1.21 29.84
N GLN A 64 -12.19 -2.36 30.52
CA GLN A 64 -13.31 -3.26 30.70
C GLN A 64 -13.99 -2.97 32.04
N VAL A 65 -15.27 -2.57 32.01
CA VAL A 65 -16.08 -2.37 33.22
C VAL A 65 -16.73 -3.71 33.59
N LEU A 66 -16.42 -4.24 34.77
CA LEU A 66 -17.08 -5.45 35.30
C LEU A 66 -18.48 -5.14 35.84
N GLU A 67 -19.31 -6.17 36.01
CA GLU A 67 -20.67 -6.07 36.59
C GLU A 67 -20.70 -5.43 37.99
N ASP A 68 -19.57 -5.45 38.72
CA ASP A 68 -19.35 -4.81 40.03
C ASP A 68 -18.90 -3.33 39.93
N GLY A 69 -18.90 -2.72 38.74
CA GLY A 69 -18.52 -1.32 38.53
C GLY A 69 -17.03 -1.02 38.60
N THR A 70 -16.18 -2.04 38.77
CA THR A 70 -14.71 -1.90 38.78
C THR A 70 -14.17 -1.84 37.35
N ARG A 71 -13.37 -0.81 37.04
CA ARG A 71 -12.68 -0.67 35.74
C ARG A 71 -11.35 -1.42 35.78
N ILE A 72 -11.16 -2.37 34.88
CA ILE A 72 -9.90 -3.09 34.71
C ILE A 72 -9.32 -2.71 33.35
N GLU A 73 -8.09 -2.21 33.35
CA GLU A 73 -7.36 -1.87 32.13
C GLU A 73 -6.70 -3.15 31.60
N ARG A 74 -7.21 -3.68 30.47
CA ARG A 74 -6.64 -4.88 29.84
C ARG A 74 -5.86 -4.46 28.62
N SER A 75 -4.55 -4.73 28.62
CA SER A 75 -3.72 -4.61 27.41
C SER A 75 -4.19 -5.68 26.42
N ILE A 76 -4.74 -5.26 25.30
CA ILE A 76 -5.11 -6.15 24.21
C ILE A 76 -4.10 -5.94 23.10
N ASP A 77 -3.53 -7.04 22.60
CA ASP A 77 -2.64 -7.02 21.45
C ASP A 77 -3.39 -6.39 20.26
N LYS A 78 -2.76 -5.42 19.59
CA LYS A 78 -3.33 -4.69 18.43
C LYS A 78 -3.79 -5.62 17.30
N ALA A 79 -3.29 -6.86 17.24
CA ALA A 79 -3.80 -7.88 16.34
C ALA A 79 -5.31 -8.18 16.52
N PHE A 80 -5.88 -7.93 17.71
CA PHE A 80 -7.30 -8.15 18.00
C PHE A 80 -8.19 -6.92 17.73
N LEU A 81 -7.60 -5.78 17.37
CA LEU A 81 -8.34 -4.52 17.13
C LEU A 81 -8.82 -4.35 15.68
N ASP A 82 -8.64 -5.36 14.82
CA ASP A 82 -9.00 -5.35 13.39
C ASP A 82 -8.60 -4.02 12.70
N LEU A 83 -7.37 -3.57 12.97
CA LEU A 83 -6.85 -2.32 12.44
C LEU A 83 -6.41 -2.49 11.00
N THR A 84 -6.79 -1.53 10.15
CA THR A 84 -6.23 -1.41 8.80
C THR A 84 -4.74 -1.03 8.87
N ASP A 85 -3.98 -1.32 7.81
CA ASP A 85 -2.56 -0.99 7.66
C ASP A 85 -2.24 0.52 7.83
N ILE A 86 -3.21 1.37 7.49
CA ILE A 86 -3.12 2.83 7.70
C ILE A 86 -3.31 3.19 9.18
N GLN A 87 -4.18 2.47 9.90
CA GLN A 87 -4.46 2.72 11.32
C GLN A 87 -3.37 2.13 12.22
N ASN A 88 -2.80 0.99 11.84
CA ASN A 88 -1.71 0.37 12.59
C ASN A 88 -0.36 1.05 12.27
N ARG A 89 0.08 1.94 13.16
CA ARG A 89 1.39 2.62 13.03
C ARG A 89 2.59 1.69 13.10
N GLU A 90 2.43 0.48 13.65
CA GLU A 90 3.48 -0.54 13.69
C GLU A 90 3.52 -1.42 12.43
N PHE A 91 2.50 -1.33 11.57
CA PHE A 91 2.50 -2.04 10.30
C PHE A 91 3.63 -1.52 9.41
N ARG A 92 4.48 -2.45 8.93
CA ARG A 92 5.62 -2.15 8.07
C ARG A 92 5.37 -2.67 6.66
N TYR A 93 5.45 -1.78 5.68
CA TYR A 93 5.37 -2.18 4.28
C TYR A 93 6.68 -2.85 3.84
N VAL A 94 6.57 -3.99 3.16
CA VAL A 94 7.71 -4.71 2.58
C VAL A 94 8.13 -4.03 1.28
N LEU A 95 9.46 -3.89 1.10
CA LEU A 95 10.10 -3.20 -0.02
C LEU A 95 10.96 -4.15 -0.86
#